data_AF-A0AAV9LWS4-F1
#
_entry.id   AF-A0AAV9LWS4-F1
#
_cell.length_a   1.000
_cell.length_b   1.000
_cell.length_c   1.000
_cell.angle_alpha   90.00
_cell.angle_beta   90.00
_cell.angle_gamma   90.00
#
_symmetry.space_group_name_H-M   'P 1'
#
loop_
_entity.id
_entity.type
_entity.pdbx_description
1 polymer ?
#
loop_
_entity_poly.entity_id
_entity_poly.type
_entity_poly.pdbx_seq_one_letter_code
_entity_poly.pdbx_strand_id
1 'polypeptide(L)'
;MLSQAVTNQVGQQRGARQKEADTLRIREFLRMNPPNFTGSSTSEDPESFVDELKKVFDVMNVANAERVELAAYQLKNIARTWFDQWKQGRVEDASPMSWSYFEEPFLGCFFP
;
A
#
# COMPACT_ATOMS: atom_id res chain seq x y z
N MET A 1 -4.48 -35.97 19.37
CA MET A 1 -5.09 -35.84 18.02
C MET A 1 -6.10 -34.70 17.92
N LEU A 2 -6.96 -34.45 18.93
CA LEU A 2 -7.95 -33.35 18.87
C LEU A 2 -7.36 -31.94 18.95
N SER A 3 -6.31 -31.72 19.75
CA SER A 3 -5.76 -30.36 19.96
C SER A 3 -5.14 -29.75 18.70
N GLN A 4 -4.43 -30.53 17.87
CA GLN A 4 -3.83 -30.04 16.62
C GLN A 4 -4.89 -29.72 15.55
N ALA A 5 -5.98 -30.49 15.48
CA ALA A 5 -7.07 -30.23 14.55
C ALA A 5 -7.77 -28.89 14.86
N VAL A 6 -7.96 -28.58 16.15
CA VAL A 6 -8.53 -27.30 16.60
C VAL A 6 -7.59 -26.12 16.26
N THR A 7 -6.28 -26.25 16.48
CA THR A 7 -5.31 -25.17 16.16
C THR A 7 -5.27 -24.87 14.66
N ASN A 8 -5.35 -25.90 13.82
CA ASN A 8 -5.37 -25.74 12.36
C ASN A 8 -6.66 -25.07 11.88
N GLN A 9 -7.81 -25.44 12.44
CA GLN A 9 -9.10 -24.82 12.11
C GLN A 9 -9.16 -23.34 12.51
N VAL A 10 -8.64 -22.98 13.69
CA VAL A 10 -8.57 -21.57 14.16
C VAL A 10 -7.63 -20.75 13.27
N GLY A 11 -6.48 -21.31 12.87
CA GLY A 11 -5.55 -20.66 11.94
C GLY A 11 -6.17 -20.42 10.56
N GLN A 12 -6.90 -21.40 10.03
CA GLN A 12 -7.59 -21.29 8.74
C GLN A 12 -8.72 -20.25 8.78
N GLN A 13 -9.55 -20.23 9.83
CA GLN A 13 -10.61 -19.24 9.98
C GLN A 13 -10.06 -17.82 10.14
N ARG A 14 -8.97 -17.65 10.89
CA ARG A 14 -8.29 -16.35 11.03
C ARG A 14 -7.73 -15.87 9.69
N GLY A 15 -7.12 -16.76 8.91
CA GLY A 15 -6.62 -16.45 7.58
C GLY A 15 -7.73 -16.07 6.59
N ALA A 16 -8.88 -16.77 6.63
CA ALA A 16 -10.03 -16.45 5.78
C ALA A 16 -10.62 -15.07 6.12
N ARG A 17 -10.85 -14.78 7.41
CA ARG A 17 -11.36 -13.47 7.86
C ARG A 17 -10.43 -12.32 7.50
N GLN A 18 -9.12 -12.52 7.57
CA GLN A 18 -8.16 -11.50 7.16
C GLN A 18 -8.24 -11.21 5.66
N LYS A 19 -8.27 -12.26 4.82
CA LYS A 19 -8.41 -12.10 3.36
C LYS A 19 -9.69 -11.37 2.97
N GLU A 20 -10.80 -11.67 3.65
CA GLU A 20 -12.07 -10.98 3.46
C GLU A 20 -11.95 -9.49 3.83
N ALA A 21 -11.36 -9.17 4.98
CA ALA A 21 -11.14 -7.79 5.41
C ALA A 21 -10.25 -7.01 4.41
N ASP A 22 -9.16 -7.63 3.94
CA ASP A 22 -8.26 -7.01 2.95
C ASP A 22 -8.99 -6.76 1.62
N THR A 23 -9.81 -7.71 1.18
CA THR A 23 -10.61 -7.57 -0.05
C THR A 23 -11.63 -6.44 0.07
N LEU A 24 -12.31 -6.31 1.22
CA LEU A 24 -13.26 -5.22 1.47
C LEU A 24 -12.54 -3.86 1.44
N ARG A 25 -11.38 -3.76 2.10
CA ARG A 25 -10.59 -2.53 2.12
C ARG A 25 -10.15 -2.10 0.71
N ILE A 26 -9.65 -3.02 -0.11
CA ILE A 26 -9.28 -2.70 -1.50
C ILE A 26 -10.50 -2.22 -2.30
N ARG A 27 -11.67 -2.85 -2.12
CA ARG A 27 -12.90 -2.43 -2.79
C ARG A 27 -13.35 -1.03 -2.37
N GLU A 28 -13.26 -0.71 -1.09
CA GLU A 28 -13.58 0.64 -0.57
C GLU A 28 -12.59 1.68 -1.10
N PHE A 29 -11.30 1.36 -1.13
CA PHE A 29 -10.28 2.23 -1.68
C PHE A 29 -10.55 2.57 -3.14
N LEU A 30 -10.83 1.57 -3.99
CA LEU A 30 -11.14 1.81 -5.40
C LEU A 30 -12.46 2.58 -5.61
N ARG A 31 -13.43 2.43 -4.71
CA ARG A 31 -14.69 3.21 -4.75
C ARG A 31 -14.48 4.69 -4.50
N MET A 32 -13.42 5.07 -3.78
CA MET A 32 -13.04 6.47 -3.57
C MET A 32 -12.37 7.10 -4.79
N ASN A 33 -12.20 6.36 -5.89
CA ASN A 33 -11.57 6.79 -7.13
C ASN A 33 -10.21 7.48 -6.91
N PRO A 34 -9.24 6.80 -6.27
CA PRO A 34 -7.92 7.34 -6.02
C PRO A 34 -7.21 7.68 -7.34
N PRO A 35 -6.36 8.71 -7.36
CA PRO A 35 -5.57 9.02 -8.54
C PRO A 35 -4.57 7.89 -8.83
N ASN A 36 -4.12 7.81 -10.08
CA ASN A 36 -3.01 6.96 -10.48
C ASN A 36 -1.80 7.83 -10.85
N PHE A 37 -0.61 7.25 -10.74
CA PHE A 37 0.64 7.95 -11.04
C PHE A 37 1.56 7.05 -11.85
N THR A 38 1.93 7.51 -13.05
CA THR A 38 2.77 6.74 -13.97
C THR A 38 4.26 7.07 -13.82
N GLY A 39 4.58 8.26 -13.34
CA GLY A 39 5.95 8.78 -13.23
C GLY A 39 6.61 9.01 -14.58
N SER A 40 5.82 9.19 -15.65
CA SER A 40 6.32 9.28 -17.03
C SER A 40 5.99 10.60 -17.73
N SER A 41 5.10 11.41 -17.15
CA SER A 41 4.73 12.71 -17.69
C SER A 41 5.19 13.83 -16.78
N THR A 42 5.71 14.91 -17.36
CA THR A 42 6.03 16.16 -16.64
C THR A 42 4.79 16.94 -16.20
N SER A 43 3.60 16.54 -16.68
CA SER A 43 2.33 17.10 -16.23
C SER A 43 1.78 16.43 -14.97
N GLU A 44 2.34 15.29 -14.56
CA GLU A 44 1.95 14.64 -13.31
C GLU A 44 2.62 15.37 -12.14
N ASP A 45 1.85 15.61 -11.09
CA ASP A 45 2.34 16.22 -9.86
C ASP A 45 2.40 15.15 -8.75
N PRO A 46 3.61 14.75 -8.33
CA PRO A 46 3.77 13.73 -7.29
C PRO A 46 3.29 14.20 -5.91
N GLU A 47 3.35 15.50 -5.60
CA GLU A 47 2.80 16.05 -4.35
C GLU A 47 1.27 15.96 -4.36
N SER A 48 0.64 16.39 -5.46
CA SER A 48 -0.81 16.28 -5.62
C SER A 48 -1.29 14.83 -5.50
N PHE A 49 -0.58 13.88 -6.12
CA PHE A 49 -0.88 12.45 -5.99
C PHE A 49 -0.83 11.97 -4.53
N VAL A 50 0.23 12.33 -3.78
CA VAL A 50 0.41 11.98 -2.37
C VAL A 50 -0.71 12.58 -1.51
N ASP A 51 -1.06 13.84 -1.72
CA ASP A 51 -2.08 14.54 -0.94
C ASP A 51 -3.49 13.98 -1.16
N GLU A 52 -3.84 13.67 -2.40
CA GLU A 52 -5.12 13.05 -2.73
C GLU A 52 -5.23 11.64 -2.11
N LEU A 53 -4.14 10.85 -2.12
CA LEU A 53 -4.13 9.55 -1.43
C LEU A 53 -4.28 9.69 0.09
N LYS A 54 -3.60 10.65 0.71
CA LYS A 54 -3.76 10.91 2.16
C LYS A 54 -5.20 11.20 2.53
N LYS A 55 -5.90 12.04 1.75
CA LYS A 55 -7.34 12.32 1.96
C LYS A 55 -8.18 11.05 1.95
N VAL A 56 -7.95 10.15 0.98
CA VAL A 56 -8.65 8.86 0.91
C VAL A 56 -8.34 8.00 2.13
N PHE A 57 -7.07 7.89 2.51
CA PHE A 57 -6.65 7.07 3.65
C PHE A 57 -7.19 7.58 4.99
N ASP A 58 -7.30 8.88 5.16
CA ASP A 58 -7.83 9.49 6.37
C ASP A 58 -9.34 9.24 6.50
N VAL A 59 -10.10 9.35 5.40
CA VAL A 59 -11.54 9.01 5.38
C VAL A 59 -11.77 7.52 5.67
N MET A 60 -10.91 6.65 5.14
CA MET A 60 -11.01 5.20 5.34
C MET A 60 -10.37 4.70 6.65
N ASN A 61 -9.70 5.57 7.41
CA ASN A 61 -8.95 5.24 8.62
C ASN A 61 -7.92 4.10 8.40
N VAL A 62 -7.17 4.17 7.30
CA VAL A 62 -6.16 3.16 6.91
C VAL A 62 -4.90 3.30 7.76
N ALA A 63 -4.40 2.18 8.30
CA ALA A 63 -3.18 2.14 9.09
C ALA A 63 -1.93 2.44 8.23
N ASN A 64 -0.92 3.08 8.82
CA ASN A 64 0.29 3.52 8.09
C ASN A 64 0.97 2.44 7.26
N ALA A 65 1.01 1.19 7.74
CA ALA A 65 1.62 0.08 7.00
C ALA A 65 0.81 -0.34 5.76
N GLU A 66 -0.51 -0.20 5.81
CA GLU A 66 -1.42 -0.55 4.71
C GLU A 66 -1.44 0.55 3.63
N ARG A 67 -1.24 1.82 4.01
CA ARG A 67 -1.22 2.97 3.09
C ARG A 67 -0.22 2.78 1.94
N VAL A 68 0.96 2.23 2.24
CA VAL A 68 2.02 2.07 1.23
C VAL A 68 1.63 1.05 0.16
N GLU A 69 1.03 -0.08 0.53
CA GLU A 69 0.58 -1.08 -0.44
C GLU A 69 -0.59 -0.56 -1.30
N LEU A 70 -1.51 0.21 -0.70
CA LEU A 70 -2.61 0.83 -1.45
C LEU A 70 -2.11 1.92 -2.42
N ALA A 71 -1.11 2.71 -2.02
CA ALA A 71 -0.47 3.65 -2.93
C ALA A 71 0.26 2.94 -4.07
N ALA A 72 1.02 1.89 -3.75
CA ALA A 72 1.71 1.06 -4.75
C ALA A 72 0.75 0.43 -5.77
N TYR A 73 -0.49 0.13 -5.38
CA TYR A 73 -1.53 -0.33 -6.29
C TYR A 73 -1.89 0.72 -7.36
N GLN A 74 -1.81 2.01 -7.02
CA GLN A 74 -2.09 3.11 -7.95
C GLN A 74 -0.90 3.55 -8.79
N LEU A 75 0.31 3.08 -8.46
CA LEU A 75 1.50 3.31 -9.27
C LEU A 75 1.46 2.45 -10.53
N LYS A 76 1.85 3.06 -11.64
CA LYS A 76 1.93 2.41 -12.96
C LYS A 76 3.29 2.67 -13.59
N ASN A 77 3.62 1.91 -14.63
CA ASN A 77 4.79 2.13 -15.48
C ASN A 77 6.08 2.40 -14.68
N ILE A 78 6.72 3.55 -14.88
CA ILE A 78 8.00 3.94 -14.27
C ILE A 78 7.88 3.97 -12.75
N ALA A 79 6.81 4.58 -12.23
CA ALA A 79 6.58 4.65 -10.79
C ALA A 79 6.39 3.26 -10.16
N ARG A 80 5.76 2.32 -10.88
CA ARG A 80 5.62 0.95 -10.40
C ARG A 80 6.97 0.22 -10.36
N THR A 81 7.77 0.35 -11.42
CA THR A 81 9.12 -0.23 -11.47
C THR A 81 10.01 0.34 -10.37
N TRP A 82 9.96 1.65 -10.14
CA TRP A 82 10.68 2.30 -9.04
C TRP A 82 10.27 1.73 -7.68
N PHE A 83 8.97 1.56 -7.41
CA PHE A 83 8.51 1.03 -6.13
C PHE A 83 9.01 -0.39 -5.88
N ASP A 84 8.96 -1.26 -6.90
CA ASP A 84 9.44 -2.63 -6.77
C ASP A 84 10.96 -2.66 -6.47
N GLN A 85 11.75 -1.78 -7.08
CA GLN A 85 13.20 -1.63 -6.81
C GLN A 85 13.47 -1.07 -5.41
N TRP A 86 12.78 0.00 -5.04
CA TRP A 86 12.88 0.63 -3.71
C TRP A 86 12.52 -0.37 -2.60
N LYS A 87 11.47 -1.18 -2.80
CA LYS A 87 11.05 -2.22 -1.86
C LYS A 87 12.05 -3.37 -1.76
N GLN A 88 12.67 -3.79 -2.87
CA GLN A 88 13.71 -4.82 -2.90
C GLN A 88 15.01 -4.39 -2.23
N GLY A 89 15.33 -3.09 -2.27
CA GLY A 89 16.53 -2.54 -1.62
C GLY A 89 16.48 -2.52 -0.09
N ARG A 90 15.38 -2.97 0.53
CA ARG A 90 15.22 -3.01 1.99
C ARG A 90 15.99 -4.18 2.60
N VAL A 91 16.70 -3.91 3.70
CA VAL A 91 17.36 -4.94 4.51
C VAL A 91 16.29 -5.78 5.24
N GLU A 92 16.57 -7.07 5.48
CA GLU A 92 15.63 -8.05 6.04
C GLU A 92 15.08 -7.66 7.42
N ASP A 93 15.85 -6.89 8.21
CA ASP A 93 15.47 -6.34 9.52
C ASP A 93 15.02 -4.86 9.49
N ALA A 94 14.72 -4.31 8.31
CA ALA A 94 14.30 -2.92 8.20
C ALA A 94 12.97 -2.67 8.93
N SER A 95 12.88 -1.53 9.61
CA SER A 95 11.66 -1.05 10.29
C SER A 95 10.42 -1.26 9.43
N PRO A 96 9.26 -1.65 10.01
CA PRO A 96 8.04 -1.89 9.26
C PRO A 96 7.74 -0.76 8.26
N MET A 97 7.29 -1.15 7.07
CA MET A 97 6.92 -0.20 6.03
C MET A 97 5.87 0.77 6.58
N SER A 98 6.18 2.06 6.57
CA SER A 98 5.30 3.13 7.02
C SER A 98 5.13 4.17 5.93
N TRP A 99 4.04 4.93 6.00
CA TRP A 99 3.77 6.00 5.05
C TRP A 99 4.92 7.01 4.96
N SER A 100 5.41 7.50 6.10
CA SER A 100 6.51 8.46 6.15
C SER A 100 7.80 7.92 5.52
N TYR A 101 8.04 6.61 5.63
CA TYR A 101 9.21 5.97 5.03
C TYR A 101 9.09 5.84 3.51
N PHE A 102 7.87 5.78 2.98
CA PHE A 102 7.61 5.75 1.54
C PHE A 102 7.59 7.14 0.90
N GLU A 103 6.98 8.12 1.58
CA GLU A 103 6.68 9.44 1.02
C GLU A 103 7.95 10.20 0.62
N GLU A 104 8.95 10.26 1.50
CA GLU A 104 10.20 11.00 1.23
C GLU A 104 10.99 10.42 0.04
N PRO A 105 11.26 9.10 -0.06
CA PRO A 105 11.88 8.53 -1.25
C PRO A 105 11.06 8.69 -2.54
N PHE A 106 9.73 8.63 -2.45
CA PHE A 106 8.85 8.80 -3.60
C PHE A 106 8.95 10.22 -4.15
N LEU A 107 8.77 11.23 -3.28
CA LEU A 107 8.88 12.63 -3.67
C LEU A 107 10.30 12.95 -4.16
N GLY A 108 11.34 12.49 -3.47
CA GLY A 108 12.72 12.70 -3.91
C GLY A 108 13.07 12.08 -5.28
N CYS A 109 12.32 11.08 -5.75
CA CYS A 109 12.52 10.46 -7.06
C CYS A 109 11.75 11.14 -8.20
N PHE A 110 10.56 11.68 -7.91
CA PHE A 110 9.63 12.16 -8.94
C PHE A 110 9.36 13.65 -8.90
N PHE A 111 9.71 14.33 -7.81
CA PHE A 111 9.62 15.78 -7.70
C PHE A 111 10.84 16.42 -8.41
N PRO A 112 10.64 17.45 -9.27
CA PRO A 112 11.72 18.11 -10.02
C PRO A 112 12.78 18.81 -9.17
#